data_AF-A0A4W5KAD6-F1
#
_entry.id   AF-A0A4W5KAD6-F1
#
_cell.length_a   1.000
_cell.length_b   1.000
_cell.length_c   1.000
_cell.angle_alpha   90.00
_cell.angle_beta   90.00
_cell.angle_gamma   90.00
#
_symmetry.space_group_name_H-M   'P 1'
#
loop_
_entity.id
_entity.type
_entity.pdbx_description
1 polymer ?
#
loop_
_entity_poly.entity_id
_entity_poly.type
_entity_poly.pdbx_seq_one_letter_code
_entity_poly.pdbx_strand_id
1 'polypeptide(L)'
;MVTSCQPVLRQVEGTEDEDRQAAEPDRTTATESETGETSTTSTPTPGPPENHCGGGRGGGEEAIAINLQPSNAYEFNQSLNAARAQSNLPACAELLSCVPPETLPVYLSNQLDGHTVSFIMQALDTQLLQKDPNLVYQHLNHLHTADRFSVAVMLC
;
A
#
# COMPACT_ATOMS: atom_id res chain seq x y z
N MET A 1 4.93 -48.29 30.23
CA MET A 1 6.24 -48.19 29.55
C MET A 1 6.38 -46.74 29.11
N VAL A 2 7.22 -46.00 29.83
CA VAL A 2 7.43 -44.55 29.66
C VAL A 2 8.61 -44.38 28.71
N THR A 3 8.39 -43.75 27.56
CA THR A 3 9.49 -43.22 26.73
C THR A 3 9.21 -41.77 26.46
N SER A 4 9.78 -40.96 27.35
CA SER A 4 9.93 -39.52 27.24
C SER A 4 11.02 -39.24 26.20
N CYS A 5 10.67 -38.59 25.09
CA CYS A 5 11.65 -37.98 24.20
C CYS A 5 11.73 -36.49 24.57
N GLN A 6 12.76 -36.13 25.33
CA GLN A 6 13.14 -34.73 25.54
C GLN A 6 13.81 -34.15 24.29
N PRO A 7 13.73 -32.82 24.08
CA PRO A 7 14.47 -32.13 23.01
C PRO A 7 15.95 -31.97 23.38
N VAL A 8 16.84 -32.21 22.42
CA VAL A 8 18.29 -31.94 22.56
C VAL A 8 18.56 -30.45 22.37
N LEU A 9 18.92 -29.76 23.45
CA LEU A 9 19.49 -28.43 23.42
C LEU A 9 20.94 -28.54 22.94
N ARG A 10 21.27 -27.95 21.78
CA ARG A 10 22.67 -27.66 21.41
C ARG A 10 22.91 -26.18 21.61
N GLN A 11 23.39 -25.84 22.80
CA GLN A 11 24.08 -24.58 23.03
C GLN A 11 25.47 -24.67 22.38
N VAL A 12 25.87 -23.60 21.69
CA VAL A 12 27.27 -23.30 21.42
C VAL A 12 27.54 -21.89 21.97
N GLU A 13 28.08 -21.89 23.18
CA GLU A 13 29.03 -20.91 23.74
C GLU A 13 30.04 -20.54 22.62
N GLY A 14 30.33 -19.29 22.28
CA GLY A 14 30.80 -18.19 23.09
C GLY A 14 32.17 -17.78 22.52
N THR A 15 32.33 -16.55 22.04
CA THR A 15 33.64 -15.87 22.00
C THR A 15 33.39 -14.36 21.96
N GLU A 16 33.83 -13.73 23.04
CA GLU A 16 33.93 -12.28 23.26
C GLU A 16 35.26 -11.75 22.66
N ASP A 17 35.52 -10.46 22.92
CA ASP A 17 36.69 -9.61 22.61
C ASP A 17 36.64 -8.82 21.29
N GLU A 18 36.59 -7.47 21.23
CA GLU A 18 37.23 -6.35 21.96
C GLU A 18 38.18 -5.62 20.98
N ASP A 19 37.88 -4.36 20.63
CA ASP A 19 38.71 -3.18 20.95
C ASP A 19 38.38 -1.94 20.07
N ARG A 20 38.08 -0.85 20.79
CA ARG A 20 38.34 0.59 20.59
C ARG A 20 38.71 1.15 19.20
N GLN A 21 38.14 2.32 18.82
CA GLN A 21 38.66 3.64 19.26
C GLN A 21 37.97 4.84 18.55
N ALA A 22 37.52 5.77 19.40
CA ALA A 22 37.30 7.23 19.31
C ALA A 22 37.62 8.04 18.03
N ALA A 23 36.77 9.03 17.72
CA ALA A 23 37.04 10.46 17.99
C ALA A 23 35.91 11.39 17.43
N GLU A 24 35.42 12.30 18.28
CA GLU A 24 34.73 13.55 17.90
C GLU A 24 35.68 14.51 17.15
N PRO A 25 35.14 15.56 16.51
CA PRO A 25 35.26 16.86 17.17
C PRO A 25 33.99 17.74 17.11
N ASP A 26 33.64 18.25 18.29
CA ASP A 26 32.98 19.53 18.56
C ASP A 26 33.71 20.71 17.89
N ARG A 27 32.97 21.75 17.44
CA ARG A 27 33.17 23.16 17.85
C ARG A 27 32.28 24.16 17.08
N THR A 28 31.27 24.70 17.79
CA THR A 28 30.79 26.12 17.89
C THR A 28 30.57 26.94 16.59
N THR A 29 29.53 27.76 16.38
CA THR A 29 29.05 28.89 17.21
C THR A 29 27.72 29.43 16.66
N ALA A 30 26.86 29.87 17.58
CA ALA A 30 25.65 30.66 17.37
C ALA A 30 25.93 32.01 16.69
N THR A 31 24.89 32.60 16.08
CA THR A 31 24.36 33.92 16.46
C THR A 31 23.04 34.19 15.75
N GLU A 32 22.00 34.36 16.57
CA GLU A 32 20.78 35.10 16.26
C GLU A 32 21.11 36.53 15.82
N SER A 33 20.28 37.11 14.96
CA SER A 33 19.99 38.54 15.05
C SER A 33 18.59 38.82 14.52
N GLU A 34 17.73 39.21 15.46
CA GLU A 34 16.47 39.91 15.25
C GLU A 34 16.63 41.21 14.46
N THR A 35 15.57 41.58 13.74
CA THR A 35 14.94 42.92 13.65
C THR A 35 13.84 42.79 12.59
N GLY A 36 12.55 43.02 12.81
CA GLY A 36 11.90 43.91 13.76
C GLY A 36 11.19 45.01 12.97
N GLU A 37 9.94 44.75 12.56
CA GLU A 37 8.79 45.69 12.58
C GLU A 37 8.83 46.93 11.63
N THR A 38 7.77 47.54 11.07
CA THR A 38 6.29 47.46 11.12
C THR A 38 5.72 48.39 10.02
N SER A 39 4.39 48.34 9.83
CA SER A 39 3.49 49.43 9.36
C SER A 39 3.37 49.65 7.83
N THR A 40 2.18 49.80 7.21
CA THR A 40 0.84 50.19 7.68
C THR A 40 -0.30 49.68 6.76
N THR A 41 -1.40 49.30 7.42
CA THR A 41 -2.82 49.14 7.01
C THR A 41 -3.39 50.13 5.98
N SER A 42 -4.30 49.67 5.10
CA SER A 42 -5.64 50.27 4.84
C SER A 42 -6.55 49.36 3.96
N THR A 43 -7.77 49.12 4.45
CA THR A 43 -8.97 48.41 3.92
C THR A 43 -9.86 49.33 3.02
N PRO A 44 -11.11 49.03 2.58
CA PRO A 44 -11.81 47.84 1.99
C PRO A 44 -12.64 48.10 0.66
N THR A 45 -13.04 47.03 -0.07
CA THR A 45 -14.30 46.60 -0.84
C THR A 45 -15.34 47.64 -1.40
N PRO A 46 -16.26 47.43 -2.42
CA PRO A 46 -16.76 46.25 -3.24
C PRO A 46 -17.00 46.42 -4.78
N GLY A 47 -17.33 45.31 -5.50
CA GLY A 47 -18.28 45.29 -6.66
C GLY A 47 -17.96 44.33 -7.85
N PRO A 48 -18.90 43.52 -8.39
CA PRO A 48 -18.62 42.36 -9.27
C PRO A 48 -18.81 42.62 -10.78
N PRO A 49 -18.41 41.66 -11.65
CA PRO A 49 -19.33 41.26 -12.71
C PRO A 49 -19.63 39.76 -12.73
N GLU A 50 -20.90 39.51 -13.01
CA GLU A 50 -21.63 38.26 -13.07
C GLU A 50 -21.24 37.49 -14.33
N ASN A 51 -20.55 36.36 -14.18
CA ASN A 51 -20.51 35.34 -15.22
C ASN A 51 -21.22 34.09 -14.71
N HIS A 52 -22.53 34.08 -14.94
CA HIS A 52 -23.33 32.86 -14.94
C HIS A 52 -22.82 31.92 -16.03
N CYS A 53 -22.09 30.89 -15.65
CA CYS A 53 -22.17 29.60 -16.35
C CYS A 53 -22.85 28.62 -15.41
N GLY A 54 -24.18 28.56 -15.51
CA GLY A 54 -24.92 27.40 -15.09
C GLY A 54 -24.44 26.21 -15.90
N GLY A 55 -23.82 25.25 -15.22
CA GLY A 55 -23.54 23.91 -15.73
C GLY A 55 -24.02 22.95 -14.66
N GLY A 56 -25.06 22.20 -14.99
CA GLY A 56 -25.89 21.49 -14.02
C GLY A 56 -25.14 20.52 -13.12
N ARG A 57 -25.81 20.19 -12.02
CA ARG A 57 -25.74 18.90 -11.34
C ARG A 57 -25.77 17.76 -12.37
N GLY A 58 -24.62 17.39 -12.88
CA GLY A 58 -24.39 16.14 -13.58
C GLY A 58 -23.85 15.15 -12.57
N GLY A 59 -24.74 14.44 -11.87
CA GLY A 59 -24.38 13.24 -11.10
C GLY A 59 -24.03 12.10 -12.05
N GLY A 60 -22.97 12.28 -12.84
CA GLY A 60 -22.26 11.18 -13.47
C GLY A 60 -21.14 10.82 -12.52
N GLU A 61 -21.22 9.63 -11.95
CA GLU A 61 -20.04 8.99 -11.35
C GLU A 61 -18.93 9.02 -12.40
N GLU A 62 -17.94 9.89 -12.22
CA GLU A 62 -16.75 9.86 -13.06
C GLU A 62 -16.01 8.58 -12.64
N ALA A 63 -16.34 7.49 -13.34
CA ALA A 63 -15.81 6.17 -13.06
C ALA A 63 -14.29 6.29 -13.03
N ILE A 64 -13.71 6.10 -11.84
CA ILE A 64 -12.27 6.24 -11.63
C ILE A 64 -11.61 5.24 -12.58
N ALA A 65 -10.85 5.73 -13.55
CA ALA A 65 -10.23 4.90 -14.57
C ALA A 65 -9.30 3.87 -13.91
N ILE A 66 -9.51 2.60 -14.23
CA ILE A 66 -8.70 1.49 -13.71
C ILE A 66 -7.63 1.18 -14.77
N ASN A 67 -6.36 1.34 -14.41
CA ASN A 67 -5.26 0.98 -15.31
C ASN A 67 -5.03 -0.53 -15.23
N LEU A 68 -5.29 -1.24 -16.34
CA LEU A 68 -5.19 -2.70 -16.39
C LEU A 68 -3.76 -3.21 -16.63
N GLN A 69 -2.82 -2.34 -16.96
CA GLN A 69 -1.44 -2.72 -17.27
C GLN A 69 -0.45 -1.94 -16.41
N PRO A 70 -0.47 -2.17 -15.08
CA PRO A 70 0.42 -1.46 -14.17
C PRO A 70 1.87 -1.89 -14.38
N SER A 71 2.78 -0.93 -14.39
CA SER A 71 4.21 -1.17 -14.58
C SER A 71 4.94 -1.40 -13.26
N ASN A 72 4.32 -1.02 -12.13
CA ASN A 72 4.90 -1.09 -10.80
C ASN A 72 3.82 -1.29 -9.72
N ALA A 73 4.27 -1.58 -8.49
CA ALA A 73 3.40 -1.81 -7.35
C ALA A 73 2.47 -0.62 -7.04
N TYR A 74 2.94 0.62 -7.23
CA TYR A 74 2.13 1.81 -6.95
C TYR A 74 0.95 1.93 -7.91
N GLU A 75 1.18 1.78 -9.22
CA GLU A 75 0.13 1.79 -10.25
C GLU A 75 -0.86 0.65 -10.08
N PHE A 76 -0.37 -0.55 -9.73
CA PHE A 76 -1.23 -1.70 -9.46
C PHE A 76 -2.15 -1.40 -8.28
N ASN A 77 -1.59 -0.90 -7.16
CA ASN A 77 -2.38 -0.61 -5.98
C ASN A 77 -3.39 0.54 -6.20
N GLN A 78 -3.05 1.54 -7.03
CA GLN A 78 -4.03 2.57 -7.40
C GLN A 78 -5.21 1.97 -8.14
N SER A 79 -4.94 1.09 -9.12
CA SER A 79 -5.96 0.44 -9.93
C SER A 79 -6.82 -0.52 -9.09
N LEU A 80 -6.19 -1.26 -8.18
CA LEU A 80 -6.87 -2.13 -7.23
C LEU A 80 -7.79 -1.34 -6.28
N ASN A 81 -7.30 -0.22 -5.73
CA ASN A 81 -8.10 0.64 -4.88
C ASN A 81 -9.25 1.31 -5.63
N ALA A 82 -9.04 1.73 -6.87
CA ALA A 82 -10.08 2.27 -7.73
C ALA A 82 -11.18 1.21 -8.02
N ALA A 83 -10.78 -0.04 -8.30
CA ALA A 83 -11.70 -1.15 -8.47
C ALA A 83 -12.49 -1.43 -7.19
N ARG A 84 -11.81 -1.45 -6.04
CA ARG A 84 -12.44 -1.68 -4.72
C ARG A 84 -13.41 -0.57 -4.33
N ALA A 85 -13.03 0.70 -4.54
CA ALA A 85 -13.88 1.85 -4.27
C ALA A 85 -15.19 1.81 -5.08
N GLN A 86 -15.13 1.24 -6.29
CA GLN A 86 -16.29 1.04 -7.17
C GLN A 86 -16.96 -0.34 -6.97
N SER A 87 -16.49 -1.18 -6.05
CA SER A 87 -16.91 -2.58 -5.88
C SER A 87 -16.90 -3.38 -7.20
N ASN A 88 -15.98 -3.04 -8.09
CA ASN A 88 -15.91 -3.56 -9.46
C ASN A 88 -15.07 -4.84 -9.49
N LEU A 89 -15.72 -5.97 -9.16
CA LEU A 89 -15.10 -7.30 -9.21
C LEU A 89 -14.60 -7.67 -10.61
N PRO A 90 -15.33 -7.41 -11.71
CA PRO A 90 -14.83 -7.70 -13.07
C PRO A 90 -13.51 -6.98 -13.39
N ALA A 91 -13.39 -5.69 -13.05
CA ALA A 91 -12.18 -4.94 -13.31
C ALA A 91 -11.01 -5.38 -12.41
N CYS A 92 -11.29 -5.78 -11.17
CA CYS A 92 -10.27 -6.38 -10.31
C CYS A 92 -9.76 -7.70 -10.89
N ALA A 93 -10.66 -8.55 -11.39
CA ALA A 93 -10.32 -9.80 -12.05
C ALA A 93 -9.48 -9.58 -13.33
N GLU A 94 -9.85 -8.60 -14.15
CA GLU A 94 -9.09 -8.23 -15.34
C GLU A 94 -7.69 -7.71 -14.97
N LEU A 95 -7.59 -6.82 -13.98
CA LEU A 95 -6.32 -6.34 -13.44
C LEU A 95 -5.43 -7.50 -12.96
N LEU A 96 -6.01 -8.45 -12.21
CA LEU A 96 -5.30 -9.65 -11.76
C LEU A 96 -4.85 -10.52 -12.93
N SER A 97 -5.62 -10.59 -14.02
CA SER A 97 -5.24 -11.37 -15.20
C SER A 97 -4.10 -10.79 -16.01
N CYS A 98 -3.89 -9.48 -15.95
CA CYS A 98 -2.80 -8.79 -16.62
C CYS A 98 -1.48 -8.83 -15.83
N VAL A 99 -1.52 -9.22 -14.56
CA VAL A 99 -0.34 -9.26 -13.69
C VAL A 99 0.16 -10.70 -13.53
N PRO A 100 1.46 -10.95 -13.75
CA PRO A 100 2.05 -12.25 -13.48
C PRO A 100 1.83 -12.68 -12.02
N PRO A 101 1.43 -13.94 -11.76
CA PRO A 101 1.22 -14.45 -10.41
C PRO A 101 2.41 -14.22 -9.48
N GLU A 102 3.63 -14.30 -10.00
CA GLU A 102 4.89 -14.20 -9.24
C GLU A 102 5.19 -12.78 -8.76
N THR A 103 4.67 -11.75 -9.44
CA THR A 103 4.88 -10.34 -9.08
C THR A 103 3.79 -9.81 -8.16
N LEU A 104 2.64 -10.48 -8.13
CA LEU A 104 1.50 -10.15 -7.28
C LEU A 104 1.88 -9.93 -5.79
N PRO A 105 2.74 -10.77 -5.17
CA PRO A 105 3.12 -10.60 -3.78
C PRO A 105 3.87 -9.29 -3.53
N VAL A 106 4.78 -8.94 -4.43
CA VAL A 106 5.56 -7.70 -4.36
C VAL A 106 4.65 -6.49 -4.52
N TYR A 107 3.66 -6.57 -5.41
CA TYR A 107 2.73 -5.47 -5.63
C TYR A 107 1.81 -5.23 -4.44
N LEU A 108 1.38 -6.29 -3.76
CA LEU A 108 0.43 -6.18 -2.65
C LEU A 108 1.07 -5.96 -1.28
N SER A 109 2.34 -6.33 -1.07
CA SER A 109 3.01 -6.37 0.24
C SER A 109 2.76 -5.13 1.13
N ASN A 110 2.72 -3.93 0.55
CA ASN A 110 2.52 -2.68 1.30
C ASN A 110 1.06 -2.33 1.61
N GLN A 111 0.08 -2.90 0.91
CA GLN A 111 -1.35 -2.56 1.03
C GLN A 111 -2.25 -3.75 1.35
N LEU A 112 -1.65 -4.89 1.68
CA LEU A 112 -2.39 -6.10 1.98
C LEU A 112 -3.00 -5.99 3.40
N ASP A 113 -4.29 -5.68 3.43
CA ASP A 113 -5.16 -5.66 4.61
C ASP A 113 -6.36 -6.61 4.42
N GLY A 114 -7.11 -6.87 5.48
CA GLY A 114 -8.18 -7.87 5.42
C GLY A 114 -9.30 -7.56 4.42
N HIS A 115 -9.66 -6.28 4.23
CA HIS A 115 -10.66 -5.91 3.23
C HIS A 115 -10.13 -6.10 1.82
N THR A 116 -8.86 -5.75 1.60
CA THR A 116 -8.19 -5.94 0.30
C THR A 116 -8.09 -7.42 -0.04
N VAL A 117 -7.71 -8.28 0.91
CA VAL A 117 -7.66 -9.74 0.70
C VAL A 117 -9.05 -10.28 0.39
N SER A 118 -10.06 -9.91 1.16
CA SER A 118 -11.44 -10.38 0.94
C SER A 118 -11.95 -9.99 -0.45
N PHE A 119 -11.68 -8.77 -0.89
CA PHE A 119 -12.05 -8.29 -2.22
C PHE A 119 -11.34 -9.06 -3.35
N ILE A 120 -10.03 -9.30 -3.21
CA ILE A 120 -9.26 -10.10 -4.17
C ILE A 120 -9.80 -11.54 -4.23
N MET A 121 -10.03 -12.17 -3.08
CA MET A 121 -10.56 -13.53 -3.01
C MET A 121 -11.94 -13.63 -3.69
N GLN A 122 -12.80 -12.64 -3.50
CA GLN A 122 -14.11 -12.60 -4.15
C GLN A 122 -13.99 -12.43 -5.66
N ALA A 123 -13.06 -11.61 -6.15
CA ALA A 123 -12.82 -11.46 -7.59
C ALA A 123 -12.26 -12.76 -8.21
N LEU A 124 -11.33 -13.43 -7.51
CA LEU A 124 -10.78 -14.72 -7.93
C LEU A 124 -11.87 -15.80 -8.01
N ASP A 125 -12.69 -15.95 -6.97
CA ASP A 125 -13.74 -16.98 -6.90
C ASP A 125 -14.87 -16.73 -7.91
N THR A 126 -15.39 -15.50 -7.99
CA THR A 126 -16.60 -15.23 -8.78
C THR A 126 -16.32 -14.96 -10.24
N GLN A 127 -15.21 -14.30 -10.58
CA GLN A 127 -14.93 -13.85 -11.94
C GLN A 127 -13.85 -14.71 -12.62
N LEU A 128 -12.75 -14.97 -11.93
CA LEU A 128 -11.57 -15.56 -12.55
C LEU A 128 -11.63 -17.09 -12.57
N LEU A 129 -12.19 -17.73 -11.54
CA LEU A 129 -12.29 -19.18 -11.42
C LEU A 129 -13.10 -19.81 -12.57
N GLN A 130 -14.13 -19.10 -13.05
CA GLN A 130 -14.94 -19.53 -14.19
C GLN A 130 -14.22 -19.40 -15.54
N LYS A 131 -13.23 -18.49 -15.65
CA LYS A 131 -12.54 -18.17 -16.91
C LYS A 131 -11.22 -18.91 -17.04
N ASP A 132 -10.38 -18.85 -16.00
CA ASP A 132 -9.08 -19.51 -15.95
C ASP A 132 -8.77 -20.00 -14.52
N PRO A 133 -9.15 -21.23 -14.18
CA PRO A 133 -8.88 -21.77 -12.85
C PRO A 133 -7.38 -21.98 -12.59
N ASN A 134 -6.56 -22.22 -13.63
CA ASN A 134 -5.12 -22.41 -13.44
C ASN A 134 -4.47 -21.12 -12.97
N LEU A 135 -4.85 -19.99 -13.57
CA LEU A 135 -4.37 -18.68 -13.16
C LEU A 135 -4.77 -18.37 -11.71
N VAL A 136 -5.99 -18.71 -11.30
CA VAL A 136 -6.41 -18.57 -9.90
C VAL A 136 -5.51 -19.35 -8.96
N TYR A 137 -5.22 -20.63 -9.26
CA TYR A 137 -4.33 -21.43 -8.44
C TYR A 137 -2.92 -20.85 -8.39
N GLN A 138 -2.40 -20.32 -9.49
CA GLN A 138 -1.09 -19.67 -9.52
C GLN A 138 -1.09 -18.40 -8.65
N HIS A 139 -2.11 -17.55 -8.74
CA HIS A 139 -2.23 -16.35 -7.92
C HIS A 139 -2.28 -16.71 -6.44
N LEU A 140 -3.12 -17.67 -6.05
CA LEU A 140 -3.22 -18.14 -4.66
C LEU A 140 -1.90 -18.75 -4.16
N ASN A 141 -1.22 -19.52 -5.00
CA ASN A 141 0.06 -20.13 -4.67
C ASN A 141 1.16 -19.09 -4.43
N HIS A 142 1.13 -17.94 -5.11
CA HIS A 142 2.11 -16.88 -4.87
C HIS A 142 1.66 -15.89 -3.79
N LEU A 143 0.36 -15.60 -3.68
CA LEU A 143 -0.18 -14.59 -2.77
C LEU A 143 0.22 -14.85 -1.30
N HIS A 144 0.35 -16.10 -0.88
CA HIS A 144 0.77 -16.43 0.49
C HIS A 144 2.20 -15.97 0.83
N THR A 145 3.03 -15.72 -0.18
CA THR A 145 4.41 -15.23 -0.04
C THR A 145 4.48 -13.71 0.14
N ALA A 146 3.36 -13.00 0.00
CA ALA A 146 3.33 -11.55 0.16
C ALA A 146 3.61 -11.17 1.61
N ASP A 147 4.39 -10.11 1.79
CA ASP A 147 4.59 -9.54 3.11
C ASP A 147 3.22 -9.10 3.67
N ARG A 148 3.00 -9.34 4.96
CA ARG A 148 1.71 -9.09 5.66
C ARG A 148 0.54 -9.98 5.24
N PHE A 149 0.67 -10.95 4.33
CA PHE A 149 -0.43 -11.88 4.01
C PHE A 149 -0.96 -12.62 5.24
N SER A 150 -0.06 -13.20 6.04
CA SER A 150 -0.41 -13.91 7.27
C SER A 150 -1.13 -13.00 8.27
N VAL A 151 -0.65 -11.77 8.43
CA VAL A 151 -1.24 -10.77 9.33
C VAL A 151 -2.62 -10.34 8.83
N ALA A 152 -2.77 -10.07 7.54
CA ALA A 152 -4.04 -9.68 6.95
C ALA A 152 -5.08 -10.80 7.10
N VAL A 153 -4.73 -12.04 6.80
CA VAL A 153 -5.64 -13.20 6.94
C VAL A 153 -5.99 -13.46 8.41
N MET A 154 -5.06 -13.26 9.36
CA MET A 154 -5.34 -13.41 10.78
C MET A 154 -6.30 -12.34 11.33
N LEU A 155 -6.39 -11.19 10.66
CA LEU A 155 -7.25 -10.06 11.04
C LEU A 155 -8.59 -10.02 10.27
N CYS A 156 -8.77 -10.93 9.31
CA CYS A 156 -10.03 -11.15 8.59
C CYS A 156 -11.02 -11.97 9.41
#